data_AF-A0A497E8U8-F1
#
_entry.id   AF-A0A497E8U8-F1
#
_cell.length_a   1.000
_cell.length_b   1.000
_cell.length_c   1.000
_cell.angle_alpha   90.00
_cell.angle_beta   90.00
_cell.angle_gamma   90.00
#
_symmetry.space_group_name_H-M   'P 1'
#
loop_
_entity.id
_entity.type
_entity.pdbx_description
1 polymer ?
#
loop_
_entity_poly.entity_id
_entity_poly.type
_entity_poly.pdbx_seq_one_letter_code
_entity_poly.pdbx_strand_id
1 'polypeptide(L)'
;MTQELRRLPAVHRLLESPALESALERWGHTALLEACREALDDARRLIGAGDSPSTADLQEAVLAKVRSAEAEAYSAVINATGVLLHTNLGRAPMPAARQQSLLGYLALEYDVQAGQRGQRLAPLRDKIARVCGAESAVMVNNNAASLGGIVDFQVSKQFRIGYAYEYPLSEISNYTSGTHEFLLMFEVFKSKRVKSPRYF
;
A
#
# COMPACT_ATOMS: atom_id res chain seq x y z
N MET A 1 -19.99 28.99 28.14
CA MET A 1 -19.51 28.81 26.74
C MET A 1 -18.64 29.97 26.25
N THR A 2 -19.12 31.22 26.19
CA THR A 2 -18.36 32.35 25.60
C THR A 2 -17.11 32.77 26.38
N GLN A 3 -17.08 32.58 27.71
CA GLN A 3 -15.89 32.86 28.53
C GLN A 3 -14.79 31.81 28.35
N GLU A 4 -15.13 30.53 28.22
CA GLU A 4 -14.14 29.47 28.03
C GLU A 4 -13.46 29.56 26.66
N LEU A 5 -14.20 29.92 25.60
CA LEU A 5 -13.62 30.18 24.28
C LEU A 5 -12.61 31.33 24.27
N ARG A 6 -12.78 32.33 25.16
CA ARG A 6 -11.84 33.45 25.31
C ARG A 6 -10.56 33.06 26.05
N ARG A 7 -10.54 31.91 26.74
CA ARG A 7 -9.35 31.40 27.43
C ARG A 7 -8.40 30.66 26.51
N LEU A 8 -8.83 30.27 25.32
CA LEU A 8 -7.93 29.66 24.34
C LEU A 8 -6.80 30.64 23.96
N PRO A 9 -5.54 30.21 24.02
CA PRO A 9 -4.42 31.04 23.62
C PRO A 9 -4.47 31.34 22.12
N ALA A 10 -3.92 32.49 21.73
CA ALA A 10 -3.64 32.75 20.32
C ALA A 10 -2.59 31.76 19.81
N VAL A 11 -2.67 31.38 18.53
CA VAL A 11 -1.78 30.39 17.92
C VAL A 11 -0.28 30.73 18.09
N HIS A 12 0.10 32.01 18.00
CA HIS A 12 1.48 32.44 18.20
C HIS A 12 1.98 32.15 19.63
N ARG A 13 1.12 32.28 20.64
CA ARG A 13 1.49 31.99 22.04
C ARG A 13 1.72 30.51 22.29
N LEU A 14 1.02 29.64 21.55
CA LEU A 14 1.30 28.21 21.59
C LEU A 14 2.64 27.92 20.91
N LEU A 15 2.89 28.50 19.73
CA LEU A 15 4.15 28.32 18.99
C LEU A 15 5.38 28.81 19.75
N GLU A 16 5.26 29.90 20.51
CA GLU A 16 6.33 30.47 21.34
C GLU A 16 6.48 29.74 22.69
N SER A 17 5.73 28.66 22.92
CA SER A 17 5.77 27.94 24.19
C SER A 17 7.06 27.13 24.32
N PRO A 18 7.76 27.20 25.48
CA PRO A 18 8.94 26.36 25.74
C PRO A 18 8.68 24.85 25.58
N ALA A 19 7.45 24.40 25.83
CA ALA A 19 7.07 23.00 25.69
C ALA A 19 7.08 22.50 24.23
N LEU A 20 7.01 23.41 23.25
CA LEU A 20 7.01 23.09 21.82
C LEU A 20 8.31 23.47 21.12
N GLU A 21 9.31 24.00 21.83
CA GLU A 21 10.58 24.45 21.24
C GLU A 21 11.34 23.30 20.57
N SER A 22 11.49 22.16 21.26
CA SER A 22 12.10 20.95 20.65
C SER A 22 11.30 20.41 19.47
N ALA A 23 9.97 20.65 19.46
CA ALA A 23 9.13 20.25 18.34
C ALA A 23 9.30 21.20 17.14
N LEU A 24 9.47 22.49 17.38
CA LEU A 24 9.76 23.48 16.36
C LEU A 24 11.09 23.18 15.66
N GLU A 25 12.12 22.82 16.41
CA GLU A 25 13.43 22.43 15.86
C GLU A 25 13.35 21.16 15.00
N ARG A 26 12.58 20.16 15.44
CA ARG A 26 12.50 18.86 14.77
C ARG A 26 11.59 18.84 13.53
N TRP A 27 10.37 19.37 13.65
CA TRP A 27 9.35 19.28 12.59
C TRP A 27 9.20 20.58 11.77
N GLY A 28 9.82 21.67 12.23
CA GLY A 28 9.77 22.96 11.55
C GLY A 28 8.47 23.74 11.78
N HIS A 29 8.54 25.03 11.48
CA HIS A 29 7.47 25.98 11.79
C HIS A 29 6.14 25.63 11.10
N THR A 30 6.17 25.24 9.83
CA THR A 30 4.93 24.98 9.06
C THR A 30 4.13 23.82 9.63
N ALA A 31 4.79 22.70 9.96
CA ALA A 31 4.11 21.54 10.54
C ALA A 31 3.51 21.85 11.91
N LEU A 32 4.26 22.59 12.74
CA LEU A 32 3.82 22.96 14.08
C LEU A 32 2.66 23.98 14.04
N LEU A 33 2.67 24.93 13.10
CA LEU A 33 1.59 25.89 12.91
C LEU A 33 0.28 25.19 12.54
N GLU A 34 0.31 24.25 11.61
CA GLU A 34 -0.88 23.46 11.23
C GLU A 34 -1.38 22.63 12.41
N ALA A 35 -0.50 21.94 13.13
CA ALA A 35 -0.87 21.19 14.33
C ALA A 35 -1.50 22.07 15.43
N CYS A 36 -0.96 23.28 15.65
CA CYS A 36 -1.53 24.26 16.58
C CYS A 36 -2.93 24.72 16.15
N ARG A 37 -3.16 24.96 14.86
CA ARG A 37 -4.48 25.34 14.33
C ARG A 37 -5.49 24.24 14.57
N GLU A 38 -5.16 23.01 14.20
CA GLU A 38 -6.04 21.87 14.41
C GLU A 38 -6.34 21.61 15.90
N ALA A 39 -5.33 21.68 16.78
CA ALA A 39 -5.53 21.48 18.21
C ALA A 39 -6.46 22.54 18.82
N LEU A 40 -6.35 23.79 18.36
CA LEU A 40 -7.26 24.87 18.76
C LEU A 40 -8.67 24.66 18.22
N ASP A 41 -8.83 24.16 16.98
CA ASP A 41 -10.13 23.82 16.42
C ASP A 41 -10.80 22.66 17.18
N ASP A 42 -10.03 21.63 17.52
CA ASP A 42 -10.48 20.53 18.37
C ASP A 42 -10.94 21.03 19.75
N ALA A 43 -10.15 21.91 20.37
CA ALA A 43 -10.49 22.51 21.65
C ALA A 43 -11.75 23.38 21.60
N ARG A 44 -11.98 24.12 20.51
CA ARG A 44 -13.25 24.87 20.32
C ARG A 44 -14.46 23.93 20.29
N ARG A 45 -14.33 22.75 19.67
CA ARG A 45 -15.39 21.73 19.63
C ARG A 45 -15.64 21.13 21.02
N LEU A 46 -14.58 20.82 21.77
CA LEU A 46 -14.67 20.31 23.14
C LEU A 46 -15.34 21.31 24.09
N ILE A 47 -15.01 22.60 23.98
CA ILE A 47 -15.67 23.69 24.72
C ILE A 47 -17.15 23.81 24.33
N GLY A 48 -17.49 23.57 23.07
CA GLY A 48 -18.87 23.45 22.62
C GLY A 48 -19.63 22.31 23.27
N ALA A 49 -18.95 21.22 23.60
CA ALA A 49 -19.51 20.02 24.24
C ALA A 49 -19.51 20.08 25.78
N GLY A 50 -18.93 21.12 26.38
CA GLY A 50 -18.89 21.32 27.84
C GLY A 50 -17.54 20.99 28.50
N ASP A 51 -16.55 20.55 27.72
CA ASP A 51 -15.18 20.31 28.20
C ASP A 51 -14.33 21.57 28.13
N SER A 52 -13.35 21.72 29.02
CA SER A 52 -12.46 22.89 29.02
C SER A 52 -11.00 22.44 29.07
N PRO A 53 -10.36 22.18 27.91
CA PRO A 53 -8.97 21.76 27.87
C PRO A 53 -8.04 22.86 28.39
N SER A 54 -7.05 22.47 29.18
CA SER A 54 -6.00 23.35 29.68
C SER A 54 -4.96 23.65 28.59
N THR A 55 -4.08 24.62 28.85
CA THR A 55 -2.94 24.90 27.97
C THR A 55 -2.01 23.69 27.83
N ALA A 56 -1.86 22.89 28.89
CA ALA A 56 -1.06 21.67 28.84
C ALA A 56 -1.70 20.61 27.93
N ASP A 57 -3.03 20.47 27.97
CA ASP A 57 -3.76 19.56 27.08
C ASP A 57 -3.62 19.97 25.61
N LEU A 58 -3.65 21.28 25.34
CA LEU A 58 -3.40 21.83 23.99
C LEU A 58 -1.99 21.52 23.51
N GLN A 59 -0.97 21.73 24.35
CA GLN A 59 0.43 21.43 24.01
C GLN A 59 0.60 19.95 23.68
N GLU A 60 0.04 19.06 24.51
CA GLU A 60 0.13 17.62 24.27
C GLU A 60 -0.63 17.21 23.01
N ALA A 61 -1.80 17.82 22.73
CA ALA A 61 -2.53 17.59 21.49
C ALA A 61 -1.74 18.02 20.25
N VAL A 62 -1.04 19.16 20.31
CA VAL A 62 -0.14 19.61 19.23
C VAL A 62 0.99 18.61 19.01
N LEU A 63 1.65 18.18 20.08
CA LEU A 63 2.73 17.19 20.01
C LEU A 63 2.24 15.86 19.45
N ALA A 64 1.05 15.40 19.85
CA ALA A 64 0.44 14.18 19.32
C ALA A 64 0.18 14.28 17.81
N LYS A 65 -0.30 15.43 17.32
CA LYS A 65 -0.54 15.66 15.89
C LYS A 65 0.75 15.63 15.08
N VAL A 66 1.79 16.36 15.48
CA VAL A 66 3.08 16.33 14.74
C VAL A 66 3.75 14.96 14.77
N ARG A 67 3.66 14.23 15.90
CA ARG A 67 4.14 12.83 15.98
C ARG A 67 3.38 11.91 15.04
N SER A 68 2.06 12.08 14.95
CA SER A 68 1.23 11.27 14.05
C SER A 68 1.52 11.55 12.57
N ALA A 69 1.89 12.79 12.23
CA ALA A 69 2.28 13.15 10.87
C ALA A 69 3.64 12.57 10.46
N GLU A 70 4.52 12.28 11.41
CA GLU A 70 5.81 11.59 11.16
C GLU A 70 5.65 10.06 11.11
N ALA A 71 4.53 9.52 11.61
CA ALA A 71 4.32 8.08 11.60
C ALA A 71 4.33 7.55 10.17
N GLU A 72 4.97 6.39 9.98
CA GLU A 72 4.95 5.70 8.70
C GLU A 72 3.50 5.49 8.25
N ALA A 73 3.20 5.84 7.00
CA ALA A 73 1.86 5.69 6.42
C ALA A 73 1.34 4.24 6.55
N TYR A 74 2.26 3.28 6.61
CA TYR A 74 1.98 1.86 6.85
C TYR A 74 2.97 1.32 7.86
N SER A 75 2.50 0.93 9.04
CA SER A 75 3.33 0.30 10.06
C SER A 75 3.69 -1.13 9.66
N ALA A 76 4.89 -1.58 10.04
CA ALA A 76 5.25 -2.99 9.98
C ALA A 76 4.31 -3.83 10.86
N VAL A 77 3.91 -5.01 10.38
CA VAL A 77 2.98 -5.92 11.06
C VAL A 77 3.52 -7.35 11.13
N ILE A 78 3.11 -8.09 12.16
CA ILE A 78 3.38 -9.53 12.28
C ILE A 78 2.21 -10.29 11.68
N ASN A 79 2.44 -11.04 10.61
CA ASN A 79 1.43 -11.90 10.01
C ASN A 79 1.26 -13.20 10.82
N ALA A 80 0.25 -13.23 11.69
CA ALA A 80 -0.13 -14.41 12.49
C ALA A 80 -1.33 -15.19 11.89
N THR A 81 -1.74 -14.87 10.66
CA THR A 81 -2.96 -15.46 10.04
C THR A 81 -2.74 -16.85 9.45
N GLY A 82 -1.48 -17.24 9.23
CA GLY A 82 -1.12 -18.45 8.46
C GLY A 82 -1.27 -18.31 6.94
N VAL A 83 -1.73 -17.15 6.43
CA VAL A 83 -1.84 -16.87 4.99
C VAL A 83 -0.50 -16.34 4.46
N LEU A 84 0.18 -17.09 3.60
CA LEU A 84 1.49 -16.72 3.05
C LEU A 84 1.44 -15.49 2.13
N LEU A 85 0.51 -15.48 1.17
CA LEU A 85 0.29 -14.36 0.25
C LEU A 85 -0.93 -13.54 0.69
N HIS A 86 -0.74 -12.69 1.69
CA HIS A 86 -1.84 -11.92 2.26
C HIS A 86 -2.02 -10.58 1.51
N THR A 87 -3.12 -10.43 0.76
CA THR A 87 -3.38 -9.24 -0.08
C THR A 87 -3.42 -7.95 0.72
N ASN A 88 -4.07 -7.94 1.87
CA ASN A 88 -4.14 -6.74 2.74
C ASN A 88 -2.83 -6.43 3.47
N LEU A 89 -1.87 -7.38 3.52
CA LEU A 89 -0.57 -7.19 4.18
C LEU A 89 0.58 -7.09 3.17
N GLY A 90 0.29 -6.78 1.90
CA GLY A 90 1.33 -6.50 0.90
C GLY A 90 1.88 -7.73 0.17
N ARG A 91 1.19 -8.89 0.21
CA ARG A 91 1.57 -10.13 -0.50
C ARG A 91 2.94 -10.67 -0.03
N ALA A 92 3.87 -10.90 -0.96
CA ALA A 92 5.16 -11.50 -0.66
C ALA A 92 6.12 -10.46 -0.07
N PRO A 93 6.65 -10.65 1.14
CA PRO A 93 7.63 -9.73 1.72
C PRO A 93 8.95 -9.80 0.94
N MET A 94 9.59 -8.64 0.73
CA MET A 94 10.92 -8.56 0.13
C MET A 94 11.99 -8.92 1.16
N PRO A 95 13.03 -9.70 0.81
CA PRO A 95 14.15 -9.95 1.70
C PRO A 95 14.83 -8.63 2.13
N ALA A 96 15.30 -8.54 3.37
CA ALA A 96 15.89 -7.33 3.97
C ALA A 96 17.20 -6.83 3.31
N ALA A 97 17.65 -7.46 2.22
CA ALA A 97 18.83 -7.02 1.50
C ALA A 97 18.58 -5.65 0.87
N ARG A 98 19.25 -4.62 1.40
CA ARG A 98 19.21 -3.26 0.87
C ARG A 98 19.72 -3.29 -0.58
N GLN A 99 18.84 -3.00 -1.54
CA GLN A 99 19.26 -2.82 -2.93
C GLN A 99 20.05 -1.52 -3.02
N GLN A 100 21.39 -1.64 -2.96
CA GLN A 100 22.34 -0.53 -3.06
C GLN A 100 22.06 0.38 -4.27
N SER A 101 21.48 -0.18 -5.33
CA SER A 101 21.10 0.50 -6.57
C SER A 101 20.07 1.63 -6.39
N LEU A 102 19.26 1.62 -5.32
CA LEU A 102 18.22 2.64 -5.14
C LEU A 102 18.73 3.97 -4.56
N LEU A 103 20.01 4.04 -4.19
CA LEU A 103 20.61 5.22 -3.55
C LEU A 103 21.25 6.22 -4.54
N GLY A 104 21.19 5.95 -5.86
CA GLY A 104 21.82 6.80 -6.87
C GLY A 104 21.20 6.66 -8.25
N TYR A 105 21.77 7.36 -9.24
CA TYR A 105 21.34 7.25 -10.63
C TYR A 105 21.60 5.83 -11.16
N LEU A 106 20.61 5.29 -11.86
CA LEU A 106 20.70 4.02 -12.56
C LEU A 106 20.71 4.27 -14.06
N ALA A 107 21.47 3.45 -14.78
CA ALA A 107 21.44 3.37 -16.24
C ALA A 107 20.13 2.71 -16.71
N LEU A 108 19.00 3.32 -16.36
CA LEU A 108 17.67 2.74 -16.51
C LEU A 108 17.27 2.66 -17.98
N GLU A 109 17.66 3.64 -18.80
CA GLU A 109 17.43 3.65 -20.26
C GLU A 109 18.72 4.02 -21.00
N TYR A 110 19.86 3.57 -20.49
CA TYR A 110 21.16 3.90 -21.04
C TYR A 110 22.01 2.64 -21.19
N ASP A 111 22.47 2.38 -22.40
CA ASP A 111 23.43 1.33 -22.66
C ASP A 111 24.83 1.87 -22.37
N VAL A 112 25.42 1.40 -21.27
CA VAL A 112 26.74 1.84 -20.80
C VAL A 112 27.84 1.39 -21.77
N GLN A 113 27.68 0.27 -22.47
CA GLN A 113 28.69 -0.24 -23.41
C GLN A 113 28.63 0.52 -24.73
N ALA A 114 27.42 0.81 -25.23
CA ALA A 114 27.24 1.51 -26.49
C ALA A 114 27.24 3.05 -26.35
N GLY A 115 27.17 3.58 -25.12
CA GLY A 115 27.18 5.02 -24.85
C GLY A 115 25.94 5.77 -25.36
N GLN A 116 24.80 5.08 -25.46
CA GLN A 116 23.58 5.62 -26.08
C GLN A 116 22.31 5.24 -25.31
N ARG A 117 21.17 5.78 -25.72
CA ARG A 117 19.87 5.42 -25.15
C ARG A 117 19.58 3.93 -25.38
N GLY A 118 19.19 3.24 -24.33
CA GLY A 118 18.84 1.81 -24.33
C GLY A 118 17.38 1.55 -23.93
N GLN A 119 16.96 0.29 -24.05
CA GLN A 119 15.63 -0.16 -23.59
C GLN A 119 15.67 -0.55 -22.12
N ARG A 120 14.67 -0.07 -21.37
CA ARG A 120 14.62 -0.21 -19.90
C ARG A 120 14.72 -1.65 -19.39
N LEU A 121 14.00 -2.55 -20.03
CA LEU A 121 13.84 -3.93 -19.57
C LEU A 121 14.77 -4.90 -20.28
N ALA A 122 15.60 -4.45 -21.23
CA ALA A 122 16.48 -5.33 -21.99
C ALA A 122 17.38 -6.21 -21.10
N PRO A 123 18.01 -5.70 -20.02
CA PRO A 123 18.84 -6.53 -19.14
C PRO A 123 18.07 -7.60 -18.35
N LEU A 124 16.74 -7.45 -18.20
CA LEU A 124 15.88 -8.37 -17.46
C LEU A 124 15.16 -9.36 -18.37
N ARG A 125 14.77 -8.94 -19.58
CA ARG A 125 14.07 -9.77 -20.58
C ARG A 125 14.77 -11.11 -20.76
N ASP A 126 16.05 -11.09 -21.08
CA ASP A 126 16.79 -12.31 -21.44
C ASP A 126 16.99 -13.22 -20.22
N LYS A 127 17.07 -12.64 -19.01
CA LYS A 127 17.15 -13.40 -17.76
C LYS A 127 15.82 -14.11 -17.47
N ILE A 128 14.70 -13.40 -17.62
CA ILE A 128 13.35 -13.94 -17.38
C ILE A 128 13.02 -15.01 -18.41
N ALA A 129 13.23 -14.73 -19.70
CA ALA A 129 13.00 -15.69 -20.78
C ALA A 129 13.75 -17.01 -20.52
N ARG A 130 15.03 -16.91 -20.09
CA ARG A 130 15.84 -18.08 -19.74
C ARG A 130 15.28 -18.87 -18.56
N VAL A 131 14.87 -18.21 -17.47
CA VAL A 131 14.30 -18.87 -16.30
C VAL A 131 12.97 -19.57 -16.65
N CYS A 132 12.19 -18.98 -17.54
CA CYS A 132 10.92 -19.54 -18.00
C CYS A 132 11.04 -20.56 -19.15
N GLY A 133 12.24 -20.70 -19.76
CA GLY A 133 12.42 -21.51 -20.96
C GLY A 133 11.68 -20.97 -22.20
N ALA A 134 11.42 -19.65 -22.24
CA ALA A 134 10.71 -18.98 -23.32
C ALA A 134 11.68 -18.33 -24.33
N GLU A 135 11.21 -18.08 -25.56
CA GLU A 135 11.97 -17.36 -26.59
C GLU A 135 12.22 -15.90 -26.22
N SER A 136 11.26 -15.25 -25.56
CA SER A 136 11.33 -13.86 -25.12
C SER A 136 10.43 -13.63 -23.90
N ALA A 137 10.58 -12.47 -23.27
CA ALA A 137 9.76 -12.06 -22.13
C ALA A 137 9.40 -10.57 -22.20
N VAL A 138 8.25 -10.22 -21.64
CA VAL A 138 7.84 -8.83 -21.44
C VAL A 138 7.41 -8.65 -19.99
N MET A 139 7.78 -7.51 -19.40
CA MET A 139 7.33 -7.12 -18.06
C MET A 139 6.39 -5.92 -18.18
N VAL A 140 5.25 -6.04 -17.51
CA VAL A 140 4.26 -4.97 -17.36
C VAL A 140 4.09 -4.68 -15.86
N ASN A 141 3.39 -3.59 -15.53
CA ASN A 141 3.23 -3.14 -14.14
C ASN A 141 2.69 -4.23 -13.20
N ASN A 142 1.59 -4.86 -13.59
CA ASN A 142 0.98 -5.96 -12.86
C ASN A 142 0.18 -6.88 -13.79
N ASN A 143 -0.20 -8.05 -13.29
CA ASN A 143 -1.08 -9.00 -13.99
C ASN A 143 -2.56 -8.57 -13.97
N ALA A 144 -2.87 -7.28 -13.77
CA ALA A 144 -4.24 -6.78 -13.90
C ALA A 144 -4.55 -6.33 -15.33
N ALA A 145 -3.56 -6.35 -16.22
CA ALA A 145 -3.73 -6.11 -17.64
C ALA A 145 -4.20 -7.37 -18.37
N SER A 146 -5.17 -8.09 -17.81
CA SER A 146 -5.82 -9.26 -18.40
C SER A 146 -7.28 -9.32 -17.93
N LEU A 147 -8.15 -9.75 -18.83
CA LEU A 147 -9.54 -10.03 -18.56
C LEU A 147 -9.72 -11.55 -18.53
N GLY A 148 -10.04 -12.08 -17.35
CA GLY A 148 -10.22 -13.50 -17.14
C GLY A 148 -11.66 -13.88 -16.85
N GLY A 149 -12.08 -15.05 -17.33
CA GLY A 149 -13.35 -15.68 -17.01
C GLY A 149 -13.13 -17.12 -16.54
N ILE A 150 -13.88 -17.55 -15.54
CA ILE A 150 -13.88 -18.94 -15.08
C ILE A 150 -15.31 -19.49 -15.08
N VAL A 151 -15.46 -20.72 -15.56
CA VAL A 151 -16.69 -21.50 -15.46
C VAL A 151 -16.36 -22.83 -14.80
N ASP A 152 -17.18 -23.24 -13.84
CA ASP A 152 -17.03 -24.51 -13.12
C ASP A 152 -18.35 -25.27 -13.15
N PHE A 153 -18.28 -26.56 -13.52
CA PHE A 153 -19.41 -27.44 -13.61
C PHE A 153 -19.26 -28.61 -12.64
N GLN A 154 -20.24 -28.78 -11.76
CA GLN A 154 -20.36 -29.97 -10.93
C GLN A 154 -20.90 -31.13 -11.77
N VAL A 155 -20.00 -31.98 -12.27
CA VAL A 155 -20.34 -33.12 -13.14
C VAL A 155 -20.95 -34.28 -12.35
N SER A 156 -20.51 -34.48 -11.10
CA SER A 156 -21.10 -35.47 -10.19
C SER A 156 -20.97 -35.01 -8.74
N LYS A 157 -21.47 -35.75 -7.75
CA LYS A 157 -21.31 -35.39 -6.33
C LYS A 157 -19.84 -35.32 -5.87
N GLN A 158 -18.92 -35.92 -6.61
CA GLN A 158 -17.50 -35.97 -6.27
C GLN A 158 -16.62 -35.26 -7.29
N PHE A 159 -17.11 -34.99 -8.50
CA PHE A 159 -16.30 -34.40 -9.57
C PHE A 159 -16.81 -33.02 -9.96
N ARG A 160 -15.87 -32.07 -10.07
CA ARG A 160 -16.05 -30.78 -10.73
C ARG A 160 -15.03 -30.64 -11.84
N ILE A 161 -15.47 -30.04 -12.94
CA ILE A 161 -14.62 -29.67 -14.05
C ILE A 161 -14.77 -28.18 -14.25
N GLY A 162 -13.65 -27.48 -14.15
CA GLY A 162 -13.55 -26.05 -14.39
C GLY A 162 -12.75 -25.76 -15.64
N TYR A 163 -13.05 -24.62 -16.24
CA TYR A 163 -12.26 -24.04 -17.31
C TYR A 163 -12.09 -22.55 -17.02
N ALA A 164 -10.85 -22.10 -17.03
CA ALA A 164 -10.50 -20.70 -16.93
C ALA A 164 -9.81 -20.25 -18.22
N TYR A 165 -10.14 -19.03 -18.63
CA TYR A 165 -9.51 -18.36 -19.75
C TYR A 165 -9.10 -16.96 -19.32
N GLU A 166 -7.87 -16.60 -19.63
CA GLU A 166 -7.31 -15.28 -19.34
C GLU A 166 -6.85 -14.62 -20.64
N TYR A 167 -7.50 -13.51 -20.99
CA TYR A 167 -7.16 -12.72 -22.16
C TYR A 167 -6.27 -11.53 -21.78
N PRO A 168 -5.07 -11.37 -22.34
CA PRO A 168 -4.21 -10.23 -22.05
C PRO A 168 -4.79 -8.96 -22.66
N LEU A 169 -4.88 -7.89 -21.88
CA LEU A 169 -5.25 -6.53 -22.31
C LEU A 169 -4.03 -5.64 -22.60
N SER A 170 -2.82 -6.14 -22.34
CA SER A 170 -1.56 -5.43 -22.63
C SER A 170 -1.02 -5.75 -24.03
N GLU A 171 0.04 -5.06 -24.44
CA GLU A 171 0.70 -5.25 -25.75
C GLU A 171 1.18 -6.70 -26.03
N ILE A 172 1.22 -7.57 -25.01
CA ILE A 172 1.49 -9.00 -25.17
C ILE A 172 0.38 -9.73 -25.96
N SER A 173 -0.82 -9.16 -26.06
CA SER A 173 -1.93 -9.70 -26.87
C SER A 173 -1.57 -9.84 -28.36
N ASN A 174 -0.54 -9.13 -28.83
CA ASN A 174 -0.02 -9.26 -30.19
C ASN A 174 0.77 -10.57 -30.41
N TYR A 175 1.16 -11.26 -29.34
CA TYR A 175 2.01 -12.46 -29.38
C TYR A 175 1.37 -13.68 -28.71
N THR A 176 0.27 -13.50 -27.97
CA THR A 176 -0.48 -14.60 -27.36
C THR A 176 -1.98 -14.36 -27.47
N SER A 177 -2.72 -15.43 -27.74
CA SER A 177 -4.18 -15.42 -27.71
C SER A 177 -4.75 -15.50 -26.30
N GLY A 178 -3.92 -15.64 -25.26
CA GLY A 178 -4.34 -15.83 -23.88
C GLY A 178 -4.04 -17.22 -23.34
N THR A 179 -4.35 -17.42 -22.06
CA THR A 179 -4.04 -18.65 -21.32
C THR A 179 -5.31 -19.45 -21.10
N HIS A 180 -5.23 -20.76 -21.38
CA HIS A 180 -6.32 -21.72 -21.19
C HIS A 180 -5.96 -22.68 -20.06
N GLU A 181 -6.78 -22.75 -19.01
CA GLU A 181 -6.57 -23.66 -17.88
C GLU A 181 -7.76 -24.59 -17.69
N PHE A 182 -7.49 -25.89 -17.56
CA PHE A 182 -8.48 -26.91 -17.23
C PHE A 182 -8.30 -27.34 -15.78
N LEU A 183 -9.37 -27.24 -14.99
CA LEU A 183 -9.38 -27.64 -13.59
C LEU A 183 -10.16 -28.94 -13.44
N LEU A 184 -9.58 -29.92 -12.74
CA LEU A 184 -10.26 -31.14 -12.34
C LEU A 184 -10.24 -31.24 -10.81
N MET A 185 -11.42 -31.25 -10.19
CA MET A 185 -11.58 -31.35 -8.75
C MET A 185 -12.28 -32.66 -8.39
N PHE A 186 -11.67 -33.42 -7.48
CA PHE A 186 -12.25 -34.66 -6.93
C PHE A 186 -12.40 -34.56 -5.41
N GLU A 187 -13.61 -34.77 -4.90
CA GLU A 187 -13.92 -34.80 -3.47
C GLU A 187 -13.98 -36.24 -2.94
N VAL A 188 -13.01 -36.60 -2.10
CA VAL A 188 -12.90 -37.93 -1.48
C VAL A 188 -13.93 -38.12 -0.36
N PHE A 189 -14.25 -37.06 0.39
CA PHE A 189 -15.24 -37.07 1.48
C PHE A 189 -16.30 -35.99 1.25
N LYS A 190 -17.57 -36.28 1.55
CA LYS A 190 -18.67 -35.29 1.44
C LYS A 190 -18.43 -34.13 2.41
N SER A 191 -17.99 -32.99 1.88
CA SER A 191 -18.01 -31.72 2.61
C SER A 191 -19.41 -31.10 2.54
N LYS A 192 -19.92 -30.58 3.65
CA LYS A 192 -21.15 -29.74 3.63
C LYS A 192 -20.91 -28.58 2.66
N ARG A 193 -21.87 -28.34 1.77
CA ARG A 193 -21.87 -27.29 0.75
C ARG A 193 -21.35 -25.96 1.34
N VAL A 194 -20.06 -25.66 1.12
CA VAL A 194 -19.49 -24.38 1.54
C VAL A 194 -20.02 -23.34 0.57
N LYS A 195 -21.00 -22.55 1.02
CA LYS A 195 -21.32 -21.29 0.35
C LYS A 195 -20.11 -20.39 0.58
N SER A 196 -19.23 -20.24 -0.42
CA SER A 196 -18.19 -19.21 -0.32
C SER A 196 -18.87 -17.85 -0.50
N PRO A 197 -18.83 -16.93 0.48
CA PRO A 197 -19.19 -15.55 0.23
C PRO A 197 -18.00 -14.92 -0.47
N ARG A 198 -17.94 -15.03 -1.79
CA ARG A 198 -16.98 -14.23 -2.57
C ARG A 198 -17.69 -12.96 -2.99
N TYR A 199 -17.41 -11.91 -2.22
CA TYR A 199 -17.51 -10.54 -2.73
C TYR A 199 -16.49 -10.42 -3.86
N PHE A 200 -16.99 -10.06 -5.05
CA PHE A 200 -16.16 -9.51 -6.12
C PHE A 200 -15.88 -8.04 -5.81
#